data_AF-A0A2E9QAK5-F1
#
_entry.id   AF-A0A2E9QAK5-F1
#
_cell.length_a   1.000
_cell.length_b   1.000
_cell.length_c   1.000
_cell.angle_alpha   90.00
_cell.angle_beta   90.00
_cell.angle_gamma   90.00
#
_symmetry.space_group_name_H-M   'P 1'
#
loop_
_entity.id
_entity.type
_entity.pdbx_description
1 polymer ?
#
loop_
_entity_poly.entity_id
_entity_poly.type
_entity_poly.pdbx_seq_one_letter_code
_entity_poly.pdbx_strand_id
1 'polypeptide(L)' 'MDEAQLFALMRPRKVCICRGVSEKEIRDTIASGRASNFDELQRETRCCTGCGTCESHVRKIMNDELSQKTAGSG' A
#
# COMPACT_ATOMS: atom_id res chain seq x y z
N MET A 1 22.89 -0.69 -15.72
CA MET A 1 21.53 -0.40 -15.24
C MET A 1 20.96 0.70 -16.11
N ASP A 2 19.70 0.59 -16.52
CA ASP A 2 19.01 1.65 -17.25
C ASP A 2 18.69 2.82 -16.30
N GLU A 3 18.94 4.06 -16.73
CA GLU A 3 18.75 5.26 -15.90
C GLU A 3 17.30 5.39 -15.43
N ALA A 4 16.31 5.00 -16.25
CA ALA A 4 14.90 5.09 -15.88
C ALA A 4 14.54 4.16 -14.72
N GLN A 5 15.14 2.97 -14.65
CA GLN A 5 14.95 2.05 -13.52
C GLN A 5 15.55 2.60 -12.23
N LEU A 6 16.69 3.30 -12.33
CA LEU A 6 17.34 3.93 -11.17
C LEU A 6 16.47 5.06 -10.59
N PHE A 7 15.89 5.91 -11.44
CA PHE A 7 14.97 6.96 -11.01
C PHE A 7 13.68 6.42 -10.38
N ALA A 8 13.13 5.33 -10.93
CA ALA A 8 11.94 4.68 -10.37
C ALA A 8 12.19 4.11 -8.97
N LEU A 9 13.39 3.60 -8.71
CA LEU A 9 13.79 3.10 -7.39
C LEU A 9 13.92 4.24 -6.36
N MET A 10 14.42 5.41 -6.78
CA MET A 10 14.61 6.57 -5.91
C MET A 10 13.30 7.35 -5.62
N ARG A 11 12.27 7.22 -6.47
CA ARG A 11 10.95 7.83 -6.27
C ARG A 11 9.84 6.76 -6.27
N PRO A 12 9.67 6.01 -5.18
CA PRO A 12 8.64 4.99 -5.11
C PRO A 12 7.26 5.64 -5.24
N ARG A 13 6.34 5.01 -5.98
CA ARG A 13 4.97 5.52 -6.14
C ARG A 13 4.30 5.67 -4.78
N LYS A 14 4.01 6.93 -4.41
CA LYS A 14 3.33 7.29 -3.18
C LYS A 14 1.82 7.27 -3.41
N VAL A 15 1.12 6.46 -2.62
CA VAL A 15 -0.36 6.37 -2.63
C VAL A 15 -0.94 7.40 -1.67
N CYS A 16 -0.33 7.58 -0.49
CA CYS A 16 -0.67 8.66 0.43
C CYS A 16 0.45 9.69 0.45
N ILE A 17 0.21 10.86 -0.16
CA ILE A 17 1.20 11.95 -0.19
C ILE A 17 1.36 12.58 1.20
N CYS A 18 0.26 12.80 1.92
CA CYS A 18 0.29 13.44 3.25
C CYS A 18 1.18 12.72 4.26
N ARG A 19 1.29 11.39 4.16
CA ARG A 19 2.05 10.55 5.10
C ARG A 19 3.21 9.83 4.43
N GLY A 20 3.49 10.13 3.16
CA GLY A 20 4.59 9.50 2.42
C GLY A 20 4.46 7.99 2.27
N VAL A 21 3.26 7.42 2.27
CA VAL A 21 3.03 5.97 2.18
C VAL A 21 3.10 5.53 0.71
N SER A 22 3.93 4.54 0.42
CA SER A 22 4.07 3.95 -0.92
C SER A 22 3.12 2.78 -1.13
N GLU A 23 2.79 2.48 -2.39
CA GLU A 23 1.96 1.31 -2.73
C GLU A 23 2.59 0.01 -2.21
N LYS A 24 3.91 -0.12 -2.37
CA LYS A 24 4.68 -1.28 -1.87
C LYS A 24 4.53 -1.47 -0.36
N GLU A 25 4.55 -0.39 0.43
CA GLU A 25 4.40 -0.46 1.89
C GLU A 25 3.02 -1.00 2.29
N ILE A 26 1.96 -0.57 1.59
CA ILE A 26 0.60 -1.04 1.83
C ILE A 26 0.52 -2.54 1.55
N ARG A 27 1.00 -2.97 0.38
CA ARG A 27 1.02 -4.38 -0.02
C ARG A 27 1.84 -5.23 0.95
N ASP A 28 3.04 -4.79 1.31
CA ASP A 28 3.91 -5.51 2.26
C ASP A 28 3.26 -5.68 3.63
N THR A 29 2.59 -4.65 4.13
CA THR A 29 1.88 -4.68 5.42
C THR A 29 0.77 -5.75 5.41
N ILE A 30 0.00 -5.83 4.33
CA ILE A 30 -1.07 -6.81 4.15
C ILE A 30 -0.48 -8.22 3.94
N ALA A 31 0.51 -8.35 3.06
CA ALA A 31 1.15 -9.61 2.73
C ALA A 31 1.83 -10.24 3.96
N SER A 32 2.46 -9.43 4.81
CA SER A 32 3.06 -9.83 6.09
C SER A 32 2.03 -10.18 7.16
N GLY A 33 0.73 -9.93 6.93
CA GLY A 33 -0.33 -10.17 7.91
C GLY A 33 -0.39 -9.14 9.04
N ARG A 34 0.29 -8.00 8.89
CA ARG A 34 0.26 -6.89 9.87
C ARG A 34 -1.05 -6.11 9.83
N ALA A 35 -1.79 -6.20 8.72
CA ALA A 35 -3.12 -5.62 8.59
C ALA A 35 -4.06 -6.53 7.80
N SER A 36 -5.23 -6.84 8.37
CA SER A 36 -6.29 -7.60 7.69
C SER A 36 -7.53 -6.77 7.37
N ASN A 37 -7.62 -5.55 7.89
CA ASN A 37 -8.71 -4.60 7.64
C ASN A 37 -8.19 -3.16 7.53
N PHE A 38 -9.04 -2.25 7.04
CA PHE A 38 -8.66 -0.87 6.75
C PHE A 38 -8.24 -0.08 8.01
N ASP A 39 -8.80 -0.39 9.18
CA ASP A 39 -8.40 0.28 10.44
C ASP A 39 -6.98 -0.12 10.85
N GLU A 40 -6.66 -1.42 10.81
CA GLU A 40 -5.30 -1.90 11.06
C GLU A 40 -4.29 -1.32 10.06
N LEU A 41 -4.65 -1.29 8.77
CA LEU A 41 -3.78 -0.72 7.74
C LEU A 41 -3.50 0.77 8.00
N GLN A 42 -4.53 1.53 8.43
CA GLN A 42 -4.35 2.92 8.84
C GLN A 42 -3.51 3.04 10.11
N ARG A 43 -3.63 2.13 11.09
CA ARG A 43 -2.78 2.17 12.29
C ARG A 43 -1.32 1.92 11.97
N GLU A 44 -1.04 0.91 11.15
CA GLU A 44 0.32 0.51 10.79
C GLU A 44 0.99 1.54 9.88
N THR A 45 0.32 1.94 8.79
CA THR A 45 0.94 2.80 7.77
C THR A 45 0.64 4.29 7.97
N ARG A 46 -0.31 4.63 8.84
CA ARG A 46 -0.87 5.97 9.02
C ARG A 46 -1.53 6.55 7.77
N CYS A 47 -1.73 5.79 6.70
CA CYS A 47 -2.41 6.28 5.49
C CYS A 47 -3.79 6.85 5.82
N CYS A 48 -4.32 7.74 4.97
CA CYS A 48 -5.69 8.30 5.09
C CYS A 48 -6.00 9.15 6.33
N THR A 49 -5.14 9.20 7.35
CA THR A 49 -5.30 10.03 8.57
C THR A 49 -4.99 11.53 8.38
N GLY A 50 -5.11 12.03 7.15
CA GLY A 50 -4.81 13.41 6.75
C GLY A 50 -5.94 13.99 5.91
N CYS A 51 -5.71 14.19 4.61
CA CYS A 51 -6.72 14.73 3.70
C CYS A 51 -7.79 13.72 3.23
N GLY A 52 -7.58 12.41 3.45
CA GLY A 52 -8.53 11.36 3.04
C GLY A 52 -8.59 11.05 1.53
N THR A 53 -8.02 11.87 0.64
CA THR A 53 -8.14 11.72 -0.83
C THR A 53 -7.62 10.38 -1.37
N CYS A 54 -6.69 9.74 -0.66
CA CYS A 54 -6.14 8.44 -1.03
C CYS A 54 -7.00 7.25 -0.61
N GLU A 55 -8.06 7.42 0.19
CA GLU A 55 -8.86 6.33 0.78
C GLU A 55 -9.39 5.35 -0.27
N SER A 56 -10.07 5.83 -1.31
CA SER A 56 -10.65 4.97 -2.33
C SER A 56 -9.59 4.12 -3.03
N HIS A 57 -8.39 4.68 -3.24
CA HIS A 57 -7.29 3.97 -3.88
C HIS A 57 -6.67 2.94 -2.93
N VAL A 58 -6.43 3.30 -1.67
CA VAL A 58 -5.91 2.39 -0.63
C VAL A 58 -6.84 1.20 -0.43
N ARG A 59 -8.17 1.44 -0.34
CA ARG A 59 -9.15 0.35 -0.22
C ARG A 59 -9.15 -0.58 -1.43
N LYS A 60 -8.97 -0.05 -2.63
CA LYS A 60 -8.87 -0.88 -3.84
C LYS A 60 -7.65 -1.79 -3.81
N ILE A 61 -6.47 -1.25 -3.47
CA ILE A 61 -5.24 -2.03 -3.31
C ILE A 61 -5.44 -3.11 -2.24
N MET A 62 -6.04 -2.73 -1.11
CA MET A 62 -6.29 -3.67 -0.02
C MET A 62 -7.17 -4.85 -0.43
N ASN A 63 -8.27 -4.57 -1.13
CA ASN A 63 -9.18 -5.61 -1.60
C ASN A 63 -8.52 -6.53 -2.65
N ASP A 64 -7.70 -5.95 -3.53
CA ASP A 64 -6.92 -6.69 -4.52
C ASP A 64 -5.93 -7.65 -3.85
N GLU A 65 -5.15 -7.18 -2.86
CA GLU A 65 -4.19 -8.02 -2.15
C GLU A 65 -4.86 -9.13 -1.33
N LEU A 66 -5.96 -8.81 -0.61
CA LEU A 66 -6.70 -9.81 0.17
C LEU A 66 -7.32 -10.89 -0.72
N SER A 67 -7.80 -10.51 -1.91
CA SER A 67 -8.32 -11.45 -2.90
C SER A 67 -7.22 -12.34 -3.49
N GLN A 68 -6.00 -11.82 -3.66
CA GLN A 68 -4.87 -12.61 -4.13
C GLN A 68 -4.32 -13.55 -3.05
N LYS A 69 -4.33 -13.13 -1.77
CA LYS A 69 -3.91 -13.97 -0.63
C LYS A 69 -4.78 -15.24 -0.51
N THR A 70 -6.08 -15.13 -0.77
CA THR A 70 -7.01 -16.27 -0.74
C THR A 70 -6.88 -17.17 -1.96
N ALA A 71 -6.45 -16.65 -3.12
CA ALA A 71 -6.26 -17.42 -4.34
C ALA A 71 -4.87 -18.11 -4.44
N GLY A 72 -3.86 -17.63 -3.71
CA GLY A 72 -2.46 -18.08 -3.82
C GLY A 72 -1.95 -19.05 -2.75
N SER A 73 -2.83 -19.65 -1.94
CA SER A 73 -2.45 -20.71 -0.99
C SER A 73 -2.85 -22.07 -1.57
N GLY A 74 -2.04 -22.59 -2.49
CA GLY A 74 -2.18 -23.92 -3.11
C GLY A 74 -0.81 -24.50 -3.43
#